data_AF-A0A9P6IXR9-F1
#
_entry.id   AF-A0A9P6IXR9-F1
#
_cell.length_a   1.000
_cell.length_b   1.000
_cell.length_c   1.000
_cell.angle_alpha   90.00
_cell.angle_beta   90.00
_cell.angle_gamma   90.00
#
_symmetry.space_group_name_H-M   'P 1'
#
loop_
_entity.id
_entity.type
_entity.pdbx_description
1 polymer ?
#
loop_
_entity_poly.entity_id
_entity_poly.type
_entity_poly.pdbx_seq_one_letter_code
_entity_poly.pdbx_strand_id
1 'polypeptide(L)'
;MKGQDLQATNIIQSINQHLDRLHVEHKTFQEQSFQMQKEMLQMQEETLERLAIIQARFGIIASNLHMIVTPEGHVKWVCFDHYRANYRESAIQQLREVVELNRGKYIEETGRIEIEIRSNTLAKQFFDTLVKARGIQELDITLQWDATMDDLRLLAKAVTKAIVISLTVDGDSLHSDLIQSCWHPILESERSISKAFHRISKPSLILAQKFRVFSMKLEVSSDEKTLQSFQNILEQHGSLLTALDLKLPREYWVAEAISIILRRLQKLESLRINSGKCSIAANVSQGKMQTTGLIIEELANLAADLKSIQKAHQRHRFFILTYFARKSTVGVVGYIVASVFK
;
A
#
# COMPACT_ATOMS: atom_id res chain seq x y z
N MET A 1 72.30 -33.02 -33.74
CA MET A 1 71.80 -31.68 -33.35
C MET A 1 70.98 -30.98 -34.45
N LYS A 2 71.29 -31.11 -35.75
CA LYS A 2 70.53 -30.45 -36.84
C LYS A 2 69.04 -30.82 -36.99
N GLY A 3 68.60 -31.96 -36.45
CA GLY A 3 67.20 -32.42 -36.58
C GLY A 3 66.21 -31.71 -35.66
N GLN A 4 66.66 -31.20 -34.50
CA GLN A 4 65.78 -30.51 -33.54
C GLN A 4 65.44 -29.07 -34.02
N ASP A 5 66.38 -28.39 -34.69
CA ASP A 5 66.15 -27.05 -35.23
C ASP A 5 65.10 -27.04 -36.35
N LEU A 6 65.06 -28.07 -37.21
CA LEU A 6 64.05 -28.20 -38.26
C LEU A 6 62.64 -28.45 -37.70
N GLN A 7 62.52 -29.14 -36.57
CA GLN A 7 61.23 -29.37 -35.94
C GLN A 7 60.69 -28.09 -35.31
N ALA A 8 61.55 -27.28 -34.71
CA ALA A 8 61.18 -26.00 -34.13
C ALA A 8 60.72 -24.99 -35.19
N THR A 9 61.39 -24.89 -36.34
CA THR A 9 60.98 -23.98 -37.42
C THR A 9 59.61 -24.35 -38.01
N ASN A 10 59.33 -25.64 -38.19
CA ASN A 10 58.02 -26.10 -38.67
C ASN A 10 56.88 -25.78 -37.68
N ILE A 11 57.13 -25.92 -36.38
CA ILE A 11 56.15 -25.57 -35.34
C ILE A 11 55.87 -24.06 -35.35
N ILE A 12 56.91 -23.23 -35.40
CA ILE A 12 56.77 -21.76 -35.45
C ILE A 12 55.99 -21.34 -36.71
N GLN A 13 56.31 -21.93 -37.87
CA GLN A 13 55.59 -21.65 -39.11
C GLN A 13 54.11 -22.04 -39.02
N SER A 14 53.80 -23.20 -38.42
CA SER A 14 52.42 -23.64 -38.23
C SER A 14 51.65 -22.73 -37.27
N ILE A 15 52.29 -22.23 -36.21
CA ILE A 15 51.67 -21.30 -35.25
C ILE A 15 51.36 -19.97 -35.95
N ASN A 16 52.29 -19.42 -36.73
CA ASN A 16 52.08 -18.19 -37.46
C ASN A 16 50.92 -18.31 -38.46
N GLN A 17 50.83 -19.42 -39.19
CA GLN A 17 49.70 -19.69 -40.10
C GLN A 17 48.35 -19.83 -39.37
N HIS A 18 48.35 -20.28 -38.12
CA HIS A 18 47.13 -20.36 -37.32
C HIS A 18 46.72 -18.98 -36.77
N LEU A 19 47.69 -18.19 -36.32
CA LEU A 19 47.47 -16.80 -35.89
C LEU A 19 46.93 -15.93 -37.04
N ASP A 20 47.49 -16.08 -38.24
CA ASP A 20 47.00 -15.37 -39.43
C ASP A 20 45.55 -15.76 -39.77
N ARG A 21 45.20 -17.04 -39.63
CA ARG A 21 43.81 -17.52 -39.81
C ARG A 21 42.85 -16.93 -38.79
N LEU A 22 43.21 -16.97 -37.50
CA LEU A 22 42.39 -16.37 -36.44
C LEU A 22 42.23 -14.86 -36.62
N HIS A 23 43.26 -14.16 -37.10
CA HIS A 23 43.19 -12.72 -37.36
C HIS A 23 42.20 -12.41 -38.49
N VAL A 24 42.22 -13.21 -39.57
CA VAL A 24 41.24 -13.08 -40.66
C VAL A 24 39.83 -13.39 -40.18
N GLU A 25 39.63 -14.48 -39.42
CA GLU A 25 38.32 -14.85 -38.87
C GLU A 25 37.76 -13.76 -37.96
N HIS A 26 38.56 -13.23 -37.04
CA HIS A 26 38.16 -12.14 -36.16
C HIS A 26 37.79 -10.88 -36.95
N LYS A 27 38.57 -10.53 -37.99
CA LYS A 27 38.26 -9.39 -38.86
C LYS A 27 36.95 -9.60 -39.62
N THR A 28 36.72 -10.79 -40.17
CA THR A 28 35.46 -11.11 -40.87
C THR A 28 34.26 -11.08 -39.93
N PHE A 29 34.41 -11.55 -38.70
CA PHE A 29 33.37 -11.49 -37.68
C PHE A 29 33.03 -10.04 -37.30
N GLN A 30 34.04 -9.18 -37.13
CA GLN A 30 33.84 -7.76 -36.86
C GLN A 30 33.11 -7.06 -38.03
N GLU A 31 33.51 -7.33 -39.27
CA GLU A 31 32.87 -6.79 -40.47
C GLU A 31 31.41 -7.25 -40.58
N GLN A 32 31.13 -8.53 -40.33
CA GLN A 32 29.77 -9.07 -40.31
C GLN A 32 28.91 -8.43 -39.21
N SER A 33 29.46 -8.28 -38.00
CA SER A 33 28.75 -7.62 -36.89
C SER A 33 28.44 -6.15 -37.22
N PHE A 34 29.37 -5.43 -37.85
CA PHE A 34 29.17 -4.05 -38.24
C PHE A 34 28.10 -3.94 -39.34
N GLN A 35 28.14 -4.84 -40.33
CA GLN A 35 27.14 -4.90 -41.39
C GLN A 35 25.74 -5.19 -40.84
N MET A 36 25.63 -6.14 -39.90
CA MET A 36 24.35 -6.47 -39.25
C MET A 36 23.80 -5.28 -38.43
N GLN A 37 24.66 -4.54 -37.72
CA GLN A 37 24.26 -3.32 -37.02
C GLN A 37 23.77 -2.24 -37.99
N LYS A 38 24.44 -2.09 -39.13
CA LYS A 38 24.05 -1.13 -40.18
C LYS A 38 22.69 -1.47 -40.79
N GLU A 39 22.45 -2.74 -41.12
CA GLU A 39 21.16 -3.20 -41.65
C GLU A 39 20.03 -3.03 -40.64
N MET A 40 20.31 -3.27 -39.36
CA MET A 40 19.35 -3.03 -38.27
C MET A 40 18.96 -1.56 -38.16
N LEU A 41 19.93 -0.64 -38.24
CA LEU A 41 19.67 0.81 -38.22
C LEU A 41 18.87 1.23 -39.45
N GLN A 42 19.22 0.72 -40.63
CA GLN A 42 18.49 1.02 -41.86
C GLN A 42 17.03 0.54 -41.79
N MET A 43 16.78 -0.64 -41.22
CA MET A 43 15.42 -1.15 -40.99
C MET A 43 14.64 -0.27 -40.01
N GLN A 44 15.30 0.25 -38.95
CA GLN A 44 14.68 1.18 -38.01
C GLN A 44 14.32 2.51 -38.68
N GLU A 45 15.22 3.07 -39.50
CA GLU A 45 14.97 4.30 -40.27
C GLU A 45 13.80 4.13 -41.24
N GLU A 46 13.79 3.04 -42.03
CA GLU A 46 12.68 2.74 -42.94
C GLU A 46 11.33 2.60 -42.19
N THR A 47 11.36 1.98 -41.01
CA THR A 47 10.17 1.84 -40.18
C THR A 47 9.67 3.20 -39.67
N LEU A 48 10.59 4.09 -39.26
CA LEU A 48 10.25 5.45 -38.84
C LEU A 48 9.68 6.27 -39.99
N GLU A 49 10.24 6.17 -41.19
CA GLU A 49 9.69 6.85 -42.38
C GLU A 49 8.28 6.35 -42.73
N ARG A 50 8.07 5.03 -42.71
CA ARG A 50 6.73 4.45 -42.91
C ARG A 50 5.73 4.94 -41.86
N LEU A 51 6.16 5.07 -40.61
CA LEU A 51 5.32 5.62 -39.54
C LEU A 51 5.00 7.10 -39.75
N ALA A 52 5.95 7.91 -40.23
CA ALA A 52 5.72 9.32 -40.54
C ALA A 52 4.68 9.49 -41.66
N ILE A 53 4.72 8.64 -42.69
CA ILE A 53 3.73 8.65 -43.78
C ILE A 53 2.33 8.29 -43.26
N ILE A 54 2.24 7.28 -42.38
CA ILE A 54 0.98 6.89 -41.74
C ILE A 54 0.46 8.05 -40.87
N GLN A 55 1.30 8.64 -40.03
CA GLN A 55 0.91 9.78 -39.20
C GLN A 55 0.43 10.98 -40.01
N ALA A 56 1.11 11.31 -41.12
CA ALA A 56 0.71 12.40 -42.01
C ALA A 56 -0.64 12.14 -42.70
N ARG A 57 -0.95 10.88 -43.06
CA ARG A 57 -2.23 10.51 -43.67
C ARG A 57 -3.39 10.43 -42.69
N PHE A 58 -3.14 10.02 -41.45
CA PHE A 58 -4.17 9.85 -40.42
C PHE A 58 -4.25 11.02 -39.43
N GLY A 59 -3.86 12.23 -39.87
CA GLY A 59 -3.41 13.42 -39.13
C GLY A 59 -4.21 13.98 -37.95
N ILE A 60 -5.22 13.29 -37.41
CA ILE A 60 -5.93 13.66 -36.17
C ILE A 60 -6.21 12.43 -35.27
N ILE A 61 -6.19 11.20 -35.81
CA ILE A 61 -6.57 9.97 -35.06
C ILE A 61 -5.33 9.26 -34.47
N ALA A 62 -4.13 9.48 -35.03
CA ALA A 62 -2.92 8.76 -34.63
C ALA A 62 -2.27 9.25 -33.32
N SER A 63 -2.67 10.39 -32.75
CA SER A 63 -2.07 10.91 -31.51
C SER A 63 -2.32 10.04 -30.27
N ASN A 64 -3.24 9.08 -30.36
CA ASN A 64 -3.61 8.18 -29.28
C ASN A 64 -3.22 6.72 -29.55
N LEU A 65 -2.38 6.41 -30.55
CA LEU A 65 -1.94 5.03 -30.79
C LEU A 65 -0.59 4.78 -30.11
N HIS A 66 -0.51 3.67 -29.36
CA HIS A 66 0.68 3.19 -28.67
C HIS A 66 1.14 1.87 -29.27
N MET A 67 2.46 1.74 -29.38
CA MET A 67 3.09 0.49 -29.81
C MET A 67 3.22 -0.46 -28.60
N ILE A 68 2.76 -1.70 -28.76
CA ILE A 68 2.99 -2.79 -27.81
C ILE A 68 3.69 -3.95 -28.51
N VAL A 69 4.55 -4.65 -27.77
CA VAL A 69 5.19 -5.89 -28.21
C VAL A 69 4.47 -7.05 -27.55
N THR A 70 3.95 -7.99 -28.33
CA THR A 70 3.29 -9.20 -27.82
C THR A 70 4.32 -10.20 -27.30
N PRO A 71 3.93 -11.19 -26.46
CA PRO A 71 4.85 -12.23 -25.98
C PRO A 71 5.55 -13.01 -27.10
N GLU A 72 4.94 -13.10 -28.28
CA GLU A 72 5.52 -13.74 -29.48
C GLU A 72 6.53 -12.85 -30.22
N GLY A 73 6.77 -11.62 -29.74
CA GLY A 73 7.68 -10.65 -30.37
C GLY A 73 7.04 -9.81 -31.48
N HIS A 74 5.73 -9.91 -31.72
CA HIS A 74 5.05 -9.11 -32.73
C HIS A 74 4.76 -7.69 -32.23
N VAL A 75 4.86 -6.72 -33.12
CA VAL A 75 4.51 -5.32 -32.83
C VAL A 75 3.05 -5.07 -33.21
N LYS A 76 2.25 -4.58 -32.28
CA LYS A 76 0.86 -4.14 -32.52
C LYS A 76 0.67 -2.68 -32.08
N TRP A 77 -0.12 -1.93 -32.84
CA TRP A 77 -0.56 -0.59 -32.45
C TRP A 77 -1.94 -0.67 -31.80
N VAL A 78 -2.07 -0.14 -30.59
CA VAL A 78 -3.32 -0.11 -29.82
C VAL A 78 -3.67 1.33 -29.48
N CYS A 79 -4.96 1.68 -29.46
CA CYS A 79 -5.33 2.99 -28.95
C CYS A 79 -4.99 3.13 -27.46
N PHE A 80 -4.88 4.36 -26.96
CA PHE A 80 -4.50 4.66 -25.59
C PHE A 80 -5.41 3.98 -24.56
N ASP A 81 -6.71 3.87 -24.86
CA ASP A 81 -7.66 3.20 -23.99
C ASP A 81 -7.40 1.69 -23.94
N HIS A 82 -7.14 1.03 -25.08
CA HIS A 82 -6.73 -0.37 -25.13
C HIS A 82 -5.35 -0.59 -24.51
N TYR A 83 -4.40 0.33 -24.70
CA TYR A 83 -3.10 0.28 -24.04
C TYR A 83 -3.25 0.30 -22.52
N ARG A 84 -4.07 1.21 -22.00
CA ARG A 84 -4.38 1.29 -20.57
C ARG A 84 -5.11 0.06 -20.07
N ALA A 85 -6.05 -0.49 -20.84
CA ALA A 85 -6.76 -1.71 -20.51
C ALA A 85 -5.78 -2.90 -20.43
N ASN A 86 -4.95 -3.12 -21.45
CA ASN A 86 -3.96 -4.19 -21.48
C ASN A 86 -2.89 -4.04 -20.39
N TYR A 87 -2.40 -2.83 -20.16
CA TYR A 87 -1.44 -2.57 -19.08
C TYR A 87 -2.05 -2.90 -17.71
N ARG A 88 -3.31 -2.52 -17.51
CA ARG A 88 -4.05 -2.83 -16.28
C ARG A 88 -4.26 -4.33 -16.14
N GLU A 89 -4.63 -5.03 -17.20
CA GLU A 89 -4.81 -6.49 -17.20
C GLU A 89 -3.51 -7.21 -16.86
N SER A 90 -2.38 -6.85 -17.51
CA SER A 90 -1.07 -7.42 -17.20
C SER A 90 -0.62 -7.12 -15.77
N ALA A 91 -0.85 -5.90 -15.27
CA ALA A 91 -0.52 -5.55 -13.89
C ALA A 91 -1.39 -6.28 -12.87
N ILE A 92 -2.68 -6.46 -13.15
CA ILE A 92 -3.60 -7.26 -12.32
C ILE A 92 -3.18 -8.73 -12.36
N GLN A 93 -2.76 -9.26 -13.51
CA GLN A 93 -2.30 -10.63 -13.62
C GLN A 93 -1.02 -10.88 -12.80
N GLN A 94 -0.04 -9.97 -12.86
CA GLN A 94 1.15 -10.04 -12.00
C GLN A 94 0.79 -9.97 -10.51
N LEU A 95 -0.19 -9.14 -10.15
CA LEU A 95 -0.68 -9.08 -8.78
C LEU A 95 -1.37 -10.39 -8.36
N ARG A 96 -2.18 -11.01 -9.24
CA ARG A 96 -2.82 -12.32 -8.98
C ARG A 96 -1.77 -13.39 -8.68
N GLU A 97 -0.72 -13.46 -9.49
CA GLU A 97 0.38 -14.41 -9.28
C GLU A 97 1.05 -14.22 -7.91
N VAL A 98 1.31 -12.98 -7.49
CA VAL A 98 1.87 -12.71 -6.16
C VAL A 98 0.88 -13.02 -5.04
N VAL A 99 -0.41 -12.74 -5.22
CA VAL A 99 -1.46 -13.08 -4.25
C VAL A 99 -1.57 -14.60 -4.08
N GLU A 100 -1.63 -15.35 -5.17
CA GLU A 100 -1.69 -16.82 -5.18
C GLU A 100 -0.44 -17.46 -4.57
N LEU A 101 0.75 -16.92 -4.85
CA LEU A 101 2.02 -17.37 -4.26
C LEU A 101 1.99 -17.28 -2.72
N ASN A 102 1.31 -16.28 -2.19
CA ASN A 102 1.11 -16.06 -0.75
C ASN A 102 -0.17 -16.73 -0.21
N ARG A 103 -0.75 -17.68 -0.96
CA ARG A 103 -2.00 -18.39 -0.61
C ARG A 103 -3.19 -17.46 -0.35
N GLY A 104 -3.13 -16.25 -0.91
CA GLY A 104 -4.23 -15.29 -0.86
C GLY A 104 -5.27 -15.57 -1.94
N LYS A 105 -6.31 -14.74 -1.95
CA LYS A 105 -7.40 -14.75 -2.90
C LYS A 105 -7.63 -13.36 -3.46
N TYR A 106 -7.78 -13.27 -4.78
CA TYR A 106 -8.25 -12.07 -5.45
C TYR A 106 -9.68 -12.28 -5.95
N ILE A 107 -10.61 -11.44 -5.50
CA ILE A 107 -12.02 -11.47 -5.85
C ILE A 107 -12.26 -10.37 -6.88
N GLU A 108 -12.25 -10.73 -8.16
CA GLU A 108 -12.28 -9.78 -9.28
C GLU A 108 -13.57 -8.93 -9.29
N GLU A 109 -14.70 -9.51 -8.89
CA GLU A 109 -16.02 -8.85 -8.91
C GLU A 109 -16.05 -7.61 -7.99
N THR A 110 -15.30 -7.66 -6.90
CA THR A 110 -15.21 -6.57 -5.91
C THR A 110 -13.88 -5.82 -5.97
N GLY A 111 -12.89 -6.36 -6.69
CA GLY A 111 -11.52 -5.89 -6.61
C GLY A 111 -10.94 -6.01 -5.20
N ARG A 112 -11.35 -7.05 -4.46
CA ARG A 112 -10.90 -7.34 -3.10
C ARG A 112 -9.73 -8.32 -3.10
N ILE A 113 -8.73 -8.07 -2.27
CA ILE A 113 -7.62 -8.98 -1.98
C ILE A 113 -7.72 -9.44 -0.53
N GLU A 114 -7.59 -10.74 -0.31
CA GLU A 114 -7.37 -11.36 1.01
C GLU A 114 -6.02 -12.08 0.96
N ILE A 115 -5.03 -11.66 1.75
CA ILE A 115 -3.66 -12.20 1.65
C ILE A 115 -2.98 -12.34 3.02
N GLU A 116 -2.26 -13.43 3.21
CA GLU A 116 -1.40 -13.66 4.36
C GLU A 116 0.08 -13.62 3.93
N ILE A 117 0.84 -12.65 4.43
CA ILE A 117 2.25 -12.49 4.05
C ILE A 117 3.15 -12.88 5.22
N ARG A 118 4.05 -13.85 4.99
CA ARG A 118 4.90 -14.47 6.02
C ARG A 118 6.32 -13.94 6.11
N SER A 119 6.71 -13.00 5.24
CA SER A 119 8.06 -12.44 5.26
C SER A 119 8.11 -11.01 4.71
N ASN A 120 9.11 -10.26 5.15
CA ASN A 120 9.39 -8.89 4.67
C ASN A 120 9.60 -8.85 3.15
N THR A 121 10.38 -9.79 2.60
CA THR A 121 10.70 -9.81 1.18
C THR A 121 9.46 -9.99 0.31
N LEU A 122 8.57 -10.90 0.71
CA LEU A 122 7.29 -11.12 0.02
C LEU A 122 6.37 -9.90 0.16
N ALA A 123 6.37 -9.24 1.32
CA ALA A 123 5.61 -8.01 1.54
C ALA A 123 6.04 -6.89 0.58
N LYS A 124 7.36 -6.67 0.43
CA LYS A 124 7.90 -5.67 -0.50
C LYS A 124 7.53 -5.97 -1.94
N GLN A 125 7.67 -7.23 -2.37
CA GLN A 125 7.24 -7.65 -3.71
C GLN A 125 5.74 -7.38 -3.92
N PHE A 126 4.91 -7.73 -2.95
CA PHE A 126 3.48 -7.46 -2.97
C PHE A 126 3.19 -5.95 -3.07
N PHE A 127 3.82 -5.12 -2.24
CA PHE A 127 3.64 -3.66 -2.26
C PHE A 127 4.01 -3.04 -3.60
N ASP A 128 5.11 -3.50 -4.21
CA ASP A 128 5.54 -3.03 -5.53
C ASP A 128 4.56 -3.44 -6.64
N THR A 129 4.02 -4.65 -6.58
CA THR A 129 2.97 -5.09 -7.52
C THR A 129 1.64 -4.37 -7.30
N LEU A 130 1.26 -4.10 -6.05
CA LEU A 130 0.04 -3.39 -5.69
C LEU A 130 0.04 -1.96 -6.27
N VAL A 131 1.18 -1.27 -6.22
CA VAL A 131 1.32 0.08 -6.81
C VAL A 131 1.08 0.08 -8.33
N LYS A 132 1.44 -1.01 -9.02
CA LYS A 132 1.25 -1.16 -10.47
C LYS A 132 -0.18 -1.55 -10.81
N ALA A 133 -0.77 -2.45 -10.01
CA ALA A 133 -2.13 -2.93 -10.14
C ALA A 133 -3.13 -1.89 -9.63
N ARG A 134 -3.52 -0.95 -10.51
CA ARG A 134 -4.56 0.04 -10.20
C ARG A 134 -5.95 -0.60 -10.15
N GLY A 135 -6.80 -0.06 -9.28
CA GLY A 135 -8.22 -0.43 -9.20
C GLY A 135 -8.53 -1.59 -8.26
N ILE A 136 -7.66 -1.81 -7.28
CA ILE A 136 -7.96 -2.59 -6.09
C ILE A 136 -8.82 -1.72 -5.17
N GLN A 137 -9.98 -2.21 -4.78
CA GLN A 137 -10.92 -1.45 -3.94
C GLN A 137 -10.71 -1.78 -2.47
N GLU A 138 -10.53 -3.06 -2.17
CA GLU A 138 -10.46 -3.56 -0.80
C GLU A 138 -9.20 -4.43 -0.61
N LEU A 139 -8.45 -4.19 0.46
CA LEU A 139 -7.28 -4.97 0.82
C LEU A 139 -7.43 -5.46 2.27
N ASP A 140 -7.49 -6.77 2.44
CA ASP A 140 -7.45 -7.48 3.71
C ASP A 140 -6.11 -8.22 3.79
N ILE A 141 -5.18 -7.70 4.58
CA ILE A 141 -3.80 -8.17 4.67
C ILE A 141 -3.48 -8.61 6.08
N THR A 142 -2.98 -9.82 6.22
CA THR A 142 -2.45 -10.36 7.47
C THR A 142 -0.93 -10.48 7.39
N LEU A 143 -0.22 -9.81 8.30
CA LEU A 143 1.24 -9.82 8.39
C LEU A 143 1.67 -10.87 9.44
N GLN A 144 2.08 -12.05 8.98
CA GLN A 144 2.54 -13.18 9.82
C GLN A 144 4.06 -13.14 10.05
N TRP A 145 4.61 -11.95 10.31
CA TRP A 145 6.02 -11.73 10.60
C TRP A 145 6.20 -10.44 11.40
N ASP A 146 7.39 -10.22 11.95
CA ASP A 146 7.70 -9.07 12.83
C ASP A 146 7.80 -7.75 12.04
N ALA A 147 6.67 -7.28 11.51
CA ALA A 147 6.61 -6.12 10.64
C ALA A 147 7.03 -4.84 11.37
N THR A 148 7.96 -4.09 10.79
CA THR A 148 8.45 -2.84 11.39
C THR A 148 7.57 -1.64 11.02
N MET A 149 7.77 -0.50 11.68
CA MET A 149 7.06 0.74 11.37
C MET A 149 7.39 1.23 9.96
N ASP A 150 8.61 0.97 9.48
CA ASP A 150 9.00 1.29 8.11
C ASP A 150 8.24 0.44 7.10
N ASP A 151 7.94 -0.82 7.43
CA ASP A 151 7.14 -1.68 6.57
C ASP A 151 5.67 -1.24 6.53
N LEU A 152 5.11 -0.81 7.66
CA LEU A 152 3.77 -0.20 7.69
C LEU A 152 3.72 1.11 6.89
N ARG A 153 4.79 1.93 6.93
CA ARG A 153 4.91 3.13 6.09
C ARG A 153 4.97 2.77 4.60
N LEU A 154 5.68 1.70 4.24
CA LEU A 154 5.72 1.19 2.86
C LEU A 154 4.35 0.71 2.41
N LEU A 155 3.64 -0.05 3.25
CA LEU A 155 2.26 -0.47 2.98
C LEU A 155 1.35 0.75 2.77
N ALA A 156 1.35 1.72 3.67
CA ALA A 156 0.54 2.93 3.56
C ALA A 156 0.82 3.70 2.27
N LYS A 157 2.10 3.82 1.89
CA LYS A 157 2.52 4.45 0.63
C LYS A 157 2.03 3.66 -0.59
N ALA A 158 2.09 2.32 -0.55
CA ALA A 158 1.65 1.46 -1.63
C ALA A 158 0.12 1.55 -1.83
N VAL A 159 -0.63 1.40 -0.75
CA VAL A 159 -2.10 1.49 -0.69
C VAL A 159 -2.59 2.86 -1.20
N THR A 160 -1.92 3.95 -0.79
CA THR A 160 -2.26 5.31 -1.26
C THR A 160 -2.05 5.45 -2.77
N LYS A 161 -0.94 4.92 -3.31
CA LYS A 161 -0.65 4.97 -4.75
C LYS A 161 -1.58 4.08 -5.58
N ALA A 162 -1.99 2.93 -5.02
CA ALA A 162 -2.91 1.99 -5.65
C ALA A 162 -4.37 2.46 -5.60
N ILE A 163 -4.67 3.49 -4.80
CA ILE A 163 -6.01 4.07 -4.60
C ILE A 163 -6.97 3.02 -3.98
N VAL A 164 -6.48 2.31 -2.97
CA VAL A 164 -7.29 1.36 -2.21
C VAL A 164 -8.29 2.13 -1.33
N ILE A 165 -9.56 1.72 -1.37
CA ILE A 165 -10.67 2.41 -0.69
C ILE A 165 -10.84 1.92 0.75
N SER A 166 -10.72 0.60 0.94
CA SER A 166 -10.84 -0.08 2.24
C SER A 166 -9.58 -0.88 2.54
N LEU A 167 -8.97 -0.62 3.68
CA LEU A 167 -7.79 -1.35 4.16
C LEU A 167 -8.10 -1.98 5.51
N THR A 168 -7.94 -3.30 5.58
CA THR A 168 -7.90 -4.10 6.80
C THR A 168 -6.50 -4.64 6.97
N VAL A 169 -5.83 -4.28 8.06
CA VAL A 169 -4.53 -4.84 8.43
C VAL A 169 -4.68 -5.65 9.71
N ASP A 170 -4.21 -6.88 9.65
CA ASP A 170 -4.10 -7.81 10.77
C ASP A 170 -2.62 -8.22 10.93
N GLY A 171 -2.20 -8.50 12.16
CA GLY A 171 -0.81 -8.83 12.44
C GLY A 171 -0.61 -9.37 13.85
N ASP A 172 -0.43 -10.69 13.94
CA ASP A 172 -0.21 -11.41 15.19
C ASP A 172 1.10 -10.98 15.89
N SER A 173 2.08 -10.53 15.11
CA SER A 173 3.46 -10.26 15.52
C SER A 173 3.88 -8.81 15.29
N LEU A 174 2.95 -7.85 15.34
CA LEU A 174 3.31 -6.44 15.44
C LEU A 174 4.02 -6.21 16.79
N HIS A 175 5.34 -6.38 16.78
CA HIS A 175 6.20 -6.43 17.98
C HIS A 175 6.03 -5.16 18.82
N SER A 176 5.93 -5.31 20.14
CA SER A 176 5.93 -4.19 21.10
C SER A 176 7.22 -3.34 21.04
N ASP A 177 8.31 -3.89 20.47
CA ASP A 177 9.61 -3.21 20.33
C ASP A 177 9.58 -2.06 19.33
N LEU A 178 8.60 -2.03 18.43
CA LEU A 178 8.30 -0.88 17.55
C LEU A 178 8.15 0.44 18.31
N ILE A 179 7.94 0.35 19.61
CA ILE A 179 7.52 1.44 20.42
C ILE A 179 8.58 1.88 21.44
N GLN A 180 9.67 1.11 21.60
CA GLN A 180 10.69 1.44 22.59
C GLN A 180 11.89 2.23 22.04
N SER A 181 12.30 2.06 20.78
CA SER A 181 13.65 2.47 20.36
C SER A 181 13.78 3.69 19.43
N CYS A 182 12.70 4.28 18.89
CA CYS A 182 12.85 5.14 17.70
C CYS A 182 12.48 6.63 17.83
N TRP A 183 12.03 7.14 18.98
CA TRP A 183 11.41 8.47 19.02
C TRP A 183 12.23 9.61 19.68
N HIS A 184 13.50 9.38 20.06
CA HIS A 184 14.33 10.44 20.66
C HIS A 184 15.20 11.29 19.70
N PRO A 185 15.66 10.87 18.49
CA PRO A 185 16.53 11.73 17.69
C PRO A 185 15.86 12.54 16.57
N ILE A 186 14.55 12.42 16.32
CA ILE A 186 13.91 12.98 15.10
C ILE A 186 13.21 14.35 15.34
N LEU A 187 13.28 14.91 16.56
CA LEU A 187 12.68 16.22 16.88
C LEU A 187 13.62 17.43 16.70
N GLU A 188 14.85 17.29 16.20
CA GLU A 188 15.77 18.43 16.00
C GLU A 188 15.91 18.95 14.56
N SER A 189 15.20 18.37 13.57
CA SER A 189 15.39 18.69 12.15
C SER A 189 14.21 19.44 11.49
N GLU A 190 13.39 20.20 12.24
CA GLU A 190 12.25 20.92 11.67
C GLU A 190 12.59 22.27 10.98
N ARG A 191 13.85 22.76 11.04
CA ARG A 191 14.19 24.09 10.50
C ARG A 191 14.54 24.18 9.01
N SER A 192 14.62 23.08 8.27
CA SER A 192 15.08 23.12 6.86
C SER A 192 14.01 22.84 5.80
N ILE A 193 12.80 22.41 6.17
CA ILE A 193 11.76 22.02 5.20
C ILE A 193 10.82 23.20 4.85
N SER A 194 10.66 24.19 5.75
CA SER A 194 9.73 25.31 5.50
C SER A 194 10.21 26.28 4.40
N LYS A 195 11.50 26.29 4.06
CA LYS A 195 12.04 27.15 2.99
C LYS A 195 11.93 26.55 1.57
N ALA A 196 11.65 25.26 1.44
CA ALA A 196 11.48 24.61 0.14
C ALA A 196 10.04 24.73 -0.40
N PHE A 197 9.06 24.94 0.48
CA PHE A 197 7.63 24.89 0.12
C PHE A 197 7.05 26.16 -0.52
N HIS A 198 7.81 27.27 -0.60
CA HIS A 198 7.33 28.52 -1.23
C HIS A 198 7.69 28.70 -2.71
N ARG A 199 8.39 27.75 -3.36
CA ARG A 199 8.87 27.94 -4.75
C ARG A 199 8.25 27.05 -5.82
N ILE A 200 7.29 26.18 -5.51
CA ILE A 200 6.65 25.34 -6.54
C ILE A 200 5.13 25.41 -6.39
N SER A 201 4.57 26.52 -6.84
CA SER A 201 3.13 26.68 -7.09
C SER A 201 2.86 26.64 -8.59
N LYS A 202 2.51 25.46 -9.12
CA LYS A 202 1.59 25.35 -10.26
C LYS A 202 0.58 24.22 -10.02
N PRO A 203 -0.72 24.45 -10.28
CA PRO A 203 -1.79 23.56 -9.88
C PRO A 203 -2.19 22.62 -11.03
N SER A 204 -1.92 21.33 -10.89
CA SER A 204 -2.56 20.29 -11.73
C SER A 204 -2.30 18.89 -11.16
N LEU A 205 -2.66 18.69 -9.89
CA LEU A 205 -2.91 17.35 -9.37
C LEU A 205 -4.23 17.41 -8.63
N ILE A 206 -5.25 16.86 -9.27
CA ILE A 206 -6.56 16.58 -8.70
C ILE A 206 -6.32 15.87 -7.37
N LEU A 207 -6.82 16.46 -6.28
CA LEU A 207 -6.71 15.97 -4.91
C LEU A 207 -6.92 14.45 -4.87
N ALA A 208 -5.90 13.74 -4.36
CA ALA A 208 -5.97 12.31 -4.11
C ALA A 208 -7.23 11.96 -3.30
N GLN A 209 -7.95 10.92 -3.74
CA GLN A 209 -9.13 10.40 -3.07
C GLN A 209 -8.80 10.04 -1.62
N LYS A 210 -9.68 10.51 -0.72
CA LYS A 210 -9.67 10.26 0.71
C LYS A 210 -9.83 8.76 0.97
N PHE A 211 -9.05 8.20 1.90
CA PHE A 211 -9.36 6.90 2.50
C PHE A 211 -10.78 6.95 3.07
N ARG A 212 -11.62 5.95 2.77
CA ARG A 212 -12.99 5.93 3.30
C ARG A 212 -13.10 5.09 4.56
N VAL A 213 -12.41 3.96 4.63
CA VAL A 213 -12.51 3.04 5.75
C VAL A 213 -11.13 2.50 6.09
N PHE A 214 -10.72 2.68 7.34
CA PHE A 214 -9.54 2.04 7.92
C PHE A 214 -9.98 1.12 9.05
N SER A 215 -9.72 -0.17 8.91
CA SER A 215 -9.94 -1.17 9.93
C SER A 215 -8.60 -1.72 10.37
N MET A 216 -8.34 -1.68 11.67
CA MET A 216 -7.11 -2.23 12.23
C MET A 216 -7.48 -3.15 13.37
N LYS A 217 -7.15 -4.43 13.20
CA LYS A 217 -7.29 -5.42 14.26
C LYS A 217 -5.97 -5.41 15.03
N LEU A 218 -5.96 -4.81 16.22
CA LEU A 218 -4.82 -4.94 17.11
C LEU A 218 -5.11 -6.07 18.09
N GLU A 219 -4.37 -7.17 17.97
CA GLU A 219 -4.24 -8.15 19.04
C GLU A 219 -3.01 -7.86 19.93
N VAL A 220 -2.49 -6.63 19.86
CA VAL A 220 -1.23 -6.21 20.49
C VAL A 220 -1.34 -6.12 22.02
N SER A 221 -0.22 -6.45 22.69
CA SER A 221 -0.05 -6.29 24.13
C SER A 221 -0.36 -4.86 24.57
N SER A 222 -1.08 -4.72 25.69
CA SER A 222 -1.67 -3.46 26.15
C SER A 222 -0.67 -2.49 26.81
N ASP A 223 0.43 -2.14 26.13
CA ASP A 223 1.36 -1.15 26.65
C ASP A 223 0.94 0.29 26.28
N GLU A 224 1.18 1.23 27.20
CA GLU A 224 0.89 2.68 27.05
C GLU A 224 1.57 3.27 25.80
N LYS A 225 2.68 2.67 25.46
CA LYS A 225 3.50 2.93 24.30
C LYS A 225 2.72 2.71 22.99
N THR A 226 2.04 1.57 22.81
CA THR A 226 1.26 1.26 21.58
C THR A 226 0.21 2.33 21.33
N LEU A 227 -0.43 2.78 22.41
CA LEU A 227 -1.40 3.87 22.40
C LEU A 227 -0.79 5.18 21.95
N GLN A 228 0.42 5.53 22.40
CA GLN A 228 1.11 6.73 21.95
C GLN A 228 1.45 6.68 20.45
N SER A 229 1.86 5.53 19.94
CA SER A 229 2.13 5.36 18.50
C SER A 229 0.87 5.47 17.66
N PHE A 230 -0.21 4.84 18.13
CA PHE A 230 -1.52 4.97 17.51
C PHE A 230 -2.01 6.42 17.52
N GLN A 231 -1.82 7.14 18.63
CA GLN A 231 -2.06 8.57 18.73
C GLN A 231 -1.34 9.35 17.64
N ASN A 232 -0.02 9.13 17.49
CA ASN A 232 0.80 9.86 16.53
C ASN A 232 0.32 9.61 15.09
N ILE A 233 -0.09 8.38 14.76
CA ILE A 233 -0.67 8.05 13.45
C ILE A 233 -1.98 8.82 13.21
N LEU A 234 -2.87 8.82 14.21
CA LEU A 234 -4.12 9.58 14.14
C LEU A 234 -3.87 11.09 14.04
N GLU A 235 -2.83 11.63 14.67
CA GLU A 235 -2.48 13.04 14.57
C GLU A 235 -1.97 13.41 13.18
N GLN A 236 -1.14 12.56 12.57
CA GLN A 236 -0.57 12.82 11.23
C GLN A 236 -1.58 12.60 10.10
N HIS A 237 -2.49 11.63 10.25
CA HIS A 237 -3.34 11.15 9.15
C HIS A 237 -4.85 11.24 9.42
N GLY A 238 -5.24 11.66 10.62
CA GLY A 238 -6.63 11.62 11.07
C GLY A 238 -7.63 12.43 10.22
N SER A 239 -7.15 13.47 9.53
CA SER A 239 -7.99 14.26 8.64
C SER A 239 -8.49 13.49 7.40
N LEU A 240 -7.92 12.31 7.13
CA LEU A 240 -8.21 11.46 5.98
C LEU A 240 -9.12 10.27 6.34
N LEU A 241 -9.45 10.07 7.61
CA LEU A 241 -10.25 8.92 8.06
C LEU A 241 -11.73 9.30 8.18
N THR A 242 -12.59 8.65 7.39
CA THR A 242 -14.05 8.75 7.58
C THR A 242 -14.61 7.60 8.42
N ALA A 243 -13.98 6.42 8.42
CA ALA A 243 -14.37 5.32 9.31
C ALA A 243 -13.14 4.67 9.97
N LEU A 244 -13.26 4.38 11.27
CA LEU A 244 -12.24 3.73 12.08
C LEU A 244 -12.86 2.53 12.79
N ASP A 245 -12.40 1.32 12.51
CA ASP A 245 -12.78 0.09 13.24
C ASP A 245 -11.58 -0.47 14.00
N LEU A 246 -11.66 -0.46 15.33
CA LEU A 246 -10.62 -0.93 16.24
C LEU A 246 -11.09 -2.18 16.97
N LYS A 247 -10.28 -3.24 16.91
CA LYS A 247 -10.44 -4.39 17.81
C LYS A 247 -9.39 -4.27 18.93
N LEU A 248 -9.81 -4.16 20.18
CA LEU A 248 -8.95 -3.95 21.36
C LEU A 248 -9.07 -5.15 22.33
N PRO A 249 -7.96 -5.76 22.78
CA PRO A 249 -8.01 -7.00 23.56
C PRO A 249 -8.48 -6.83 25.02
N ARG A 250 -8.53 -5.60 25.57
CA ARG A 250 -8.90 -5.35 26.97
C ARG A 250 -9.82 -4.13 27.15
N GLU A 251 -10.83 -4.29 27.99
CA GLU A 251 -11.89 -3.30 28.28
C GLU A 251 -11.35 -1.98 28.88
N TYR A 252 -10.20 -2.01 29.55
CA TYR A 252 -9.69 -0.89 30.35
C TYR A 252 -9.24 0.35 29.54
N TRP A 253 -9.06 0.20 28.23
CA TRP A 253 -8.48 1.24 27.36
C TRP A 253 -9.47 1.93 26.46
N VAL A 254 -10.70 1.41 26.41
CA VAL A 254 -11.75 1.89 25.51
C VAL A 254 -12.02 3.38 25.76
N ALA A 255 -12.07 3.80 27.02
CA ALA A 255 -12.35 5.19 27.40
C ALA A 255 -11.26 6.19 26.98
N GLU A 256 -10.00 5.89 27.29
CA GLU A 256 -8.85 6.76 26.99
C GLU A 256 -8.68 6.88 25.48
N ALA A 257 -8.68 5.74 24.77
CA ALA A 257 -8.59 5.68 23.32
C ALA A 257 -9.74 6.45 22.65
N ILE A 258 -10.98 6.26 23.11
CA ILE A 258 -12.14 7.03 22.61
C ILE A 258 -11.92 8.52 22.81
N SER A 259 -11.50 8.96 24.00
CA SER A 259 -11.33 10.39 24.28
C SER A 259 -10.31 11.05 23.34
N ILE A 260 -9.23 10.33 23.05
CA ILE A 260 -8.16 10.76 22.16
C ILE A 260 -8.66 10.81 20.71
N ILE A 261 -9.27 9.72 20.24
CA ILE A 261 -9.82 9.58 18.89
C ILE A 261 -10.83 10.70 18.63
N LEU A 262 -11.78 10.91 19.54
CA LEU A 262 -12.85 11.90 19.38
C LEU A 262 -12.33 13.35 19.45
N ARG A 263 -11.30 13.65 20.25
CA ARG A 263 -10.70 15.00 20.28
C ARG A 263 -9.96 15.33 18.99
N ARG A 264 -9.37 14.34 18.33
CA ARG A 264 -8.43 14.55 17.21
C ARG A 264 -9.07 14.32 15.84
N LEU A 265 -10.03 13.41 15.72
CA LEU A 265 -10.66 13.05 14.45
C LEU A 265 -11.98 13.80 14.24
N GLN A 266 -11.92 15.12 14.10
CA GLN A 266 -13.11 15.97 13.92
C GLN A 266 -13.94 15.65 12.65
N LYS A 267 -13.36 14.91 11.70
CA LYS A 267 -13.98 14.51 10.42
C LYS A 267 -14.37 13.03 10.37
N LEU A 268 -14.21 12.29 11.47
CA LEU A 268 -14.62 10.90 11.53
C LEU A 268 -16.13 10.84 11.35
N GLU A 269 -16.62 10.00 10.45
CA GLU A 269 -18.06 9.77 10.21
C GLU A 269 -18.52 8.51 10.96
N SER A 270 -17.65 7.51 11.10
CA SER A 270 -17.96 6.27 11.81
C SER A 270 -16.80 5.81 12.69
N LEU A 271 -17.09 5.45 13.94
CA LEU A 271 -16.17 4.81 14.86
C LEU A 271 -16.78 3.48 15.31
N ARG A 272 -16.07 2.39 15.14
CA ARG A 272 -16.39 1.10 15.77
C ARG A 272 -15.21 0.67 16.63
N ILE A 273 -15.50 0.27 17.85
CA ILE A 273 -14.51 -0.25 18.80
C ILE A 273 -15.08 -1.54 19.38
N ASN A 274 -14.45 -2.64 19.04
CA ASN A 274 -14.76 -3.97 19.55
C ASN A 274 -13.73 -4.31 20.62
N SER A 275 -14.16 -4.50 21.87
CA SER A 275 -13.29 -4.97 22.94
C SER A 275 -13.89 -6.13 23.72
N GLY A 276 -13.32 -7.33 23.51
CA GLY A 276 -13.85 -8.56 24.08
C GLY A 276 -15.31 -8.79 23.69
N LYS A 277 -16.21 -8.71 24.68
CA LYS A 277 -17.66 -8.87 24.50
C LYS A 277 -18.40 -7.55 24.27
N CYS A 278 -17.71 -6.42 24.33
CA CYS A 278 -18.28 -5.10 24.19
C CYS A 278 -18.00 -4.58 22.78
N SER A 279 -19.03 -4.10 22.09
CA SER A 279 -18.90 -3.35 20.84
C SER A 279 -19.49 -1.96 21.04
N ILE A 280 -18.71 -0.93 20.78
CA ILE A 280 -19.14 0.46 20.73
C ILE A 280 -19.12 0.89 19.27
N ALA A 281 -20.26 1.30 18.75
CA ALA A 281 -20.36 1.90 17.42
C ALA A 281 -20.95 3.31 17.56
N ALA A 282 -20.30 4.30 16.95
CA ALA A 282 -20.75 5.67 16.87
C ALA A 282 -20.77 6.12 15.40
N ASN A 283 -21.87 6.74 14.97
CA ASN A 283 -21.97 7.42 13.69
C ASN A 283 -22.01 8.92 13.96
N VAL A 284 -20.95 9.62 13.58
CA VAL A 284 -20.66 11.02 13.93
C VAL A 284 -21.26 11.98 12.90
N SER A 285 -21.77 11.46 11.78
CA SER A 285 -22.19 12.23 10.59
C SER A 285 -23.43 13.14 10.75
N GLN A 286 -24.03 13.29 11.95
CA GLN A 286 -25.31 14.00 12.09
C GLN A 286 -25.43 15.12 13.16
N GLY A 287 -24.34 15.65 13.75
CA GLY A 287 -24.52 16.79 14.68
C GLY A 287 -23.25 17.55 15.03
N LYS A 288 -23.32 18.88 14.95
CA LYS A 288 -22.28 19.86 15.32
C LYS A 288 -21.51 19.44 16.58
N MET A 289 -20.19 19.67 16.59
CA MET A 289 -19.24 19.34 17.67
C MET A 289 -19.69 19.67 19.11
N GLN A 290 -20.65 20.58 19.30
CA GLN A 290 -21.25 20.91 20.60
C GLN A 290 -22.05 19.73 21.20
N THR A 291 -22.73 18.92 20.39
CA THR A 291 -23.41 17.69 20.84
C THR A 291 -22.42 16.56 21.08
N THR A 292 -21.27 16.58 20.40
CA THR A 292 -20.18 15.63 20.62
C THR A 292 -19.54 15.80 21.99
N GLY A 293 -19.50 17.02 22.56
CA GLY A 293 -19.09 17.24 23.95
C GLY A 293 -19.98 16.50 24.96
N LEU A 294 -21.30 16.50 24.74
CA LEU A 294 -22.26 15.73 25.55
C LEU A 294 -22.10 14.22 25.35
N ILE A 295 -21.88 13.75 24.13
CA ILE A 295 -21.60 12.32 23.86
C ILE A 295 -20.24 11.91 24.45
N ILE A 296 -19.24 12.79 24.49
CA ILE A 296 -17.94 12.55 25.12
C ILE A 296 -18.08 12.46 26.64
N GLU A 297 -18.83 13.36 27.27
CA GLU A 297 -19.16 13.26 28.70
C GLU A 297 -20.00 12.02 29.00
N GLU A 298 -21.01 11.70 28.19
CA GLU A 298 -21.80 10.49 28.35
C GLU A 298 -20.98 9.21 28.15
N LEU A 299 -20.08 9.15 27.17
CA LEU A 299 -19.18 8.01 26.95
C LEU A 299 -18.10 7.91 28.05
N ALA A 300 -17.61 9.04 28.55
CA ALA A 300 -16.68 9.09 29.68
C ALA A 300 -17.38 8.68 31.00
N ASN A 301 -18.63 9.08 31.19
CA ASN A 301 -19.48 8.64 32.29
C ASN A 301 -19.82 7.15 32.13
N LEU A 302 -20.12 6.68 30.92
CA LEU A 302 -20.34 5.26 30.65
C LEU A 302 -19.08 4.44 30.93
N ALA A 303 -17.89 4.99 30.64
CA ALA A 303 -16.62 4.38 30.99
C ALA A 303 -16.32 4.38 32.49
N ALA A 304 -16.67 5.46 33.20
CA ALA A 304 -16.60 5.53 34.66
C ALA A 304 -17.58 4.56 35.32
N ASP A 305 -18.78 4.42 34.76
CA ASP A 305 -19.79 3.45 35.15
C ASP A 305 -19.33 2.04 34.84
N LEU A 306 -18.70 1.78 33.69
CA LEU A 306 -18.09 0.49 33.37
C LEU A 306 -16.97 0.12 34.36
N LYS A 307 -16.11 1.07 34.73
CA LYS A 307 -15.12 0.88 35.83
C LYS A 307 -15.81 0.55 37.15
N SER A 308 -16.93 1.20 37.45
CA SER A 308 -17.71 0.98 38.68
C SER A 308 -18.44 -0.37 38.68
N ILE A 309 -19.03 -0.75 37.55
CA ILE A 309 -19.69 -2.03 37.29
C ILE A 309 -18.67 -3.16 37.33
N GLN A 310 -17.46 -2.98 36.80
CA GLN A 310 -16.39 -3.97 36.87
C GLN A 310 -15.90 -4.18 38.31
N LYS A 311 -15.77 -3.10 39.08
CA LYS A 311 -15.46 -3.14 40.53
C LYS A 311 -16.57 -3.82 41.33
N ALA A 312 -17.83 -3.70 40.90
CA ALA A 312 -18.98 -4.40 41.45
C ALA A 312 -19.06 -5.88 40.99
N HIS A 313 -18.68 -6.19 39.74
CA HIS A 313 -18.65 -7.53 39.18
C HIS A 313 -17.53 -8.39 39.80
N GLN A 314 -16.40 -7.79 40.20
CA GLN A 314 -15.40 -8.47 41.04
C GLN A 314 -15.94 -8.85 42.43
N ARG A 315 -17.06 -8.25 42.86
CA ARG A 315 -17.70 -8.51 44.16
C ARG A 315 -18.93 -9.41 44.07
N HIS A 316 -19.68 -9.41 42.96
CA HIS A 316 -20.84 -10.27 42.76
C HIS A 316 -21.04 -10.70 41.30
N ARG A 317 -21.53 -11.93 41.08
CA ARG A 317 -21.87 -12.47 39.76
C ARG A 317 -23.24 -11.95 39.30
N PHE A 318 -23.27 -11.33 38.11
CA PHE A 318 -24.41 -10.99 37.23
C PHE A 318 -25.04 -9.59 37.33
N PHE A 319 -24.95 -8.83 36.23
CA PHE A 319 -25.89 -7.78 35.81
C PHE A 319 -25.95 -7.70 34.28
N ILE A 320 -27.13 -7.40 33.71
CA ILE A 320 -27.33 -6.97 32.32
C ILE A 320 -27.86 -5.53 32.40
N LEU A 321 -27.20 -4.59 31.73
CA LEU A 321 -27.59 -3.19 31.67
C LEU A 321 -27.93 -2.82 30.23
N THR A 322 -29.18 -2.41 30.01
CA THR A 322 -29.64 -1.84 28.74
C THR A 322 -29.93 -0.36 28.99
N TYR A 323 -29.13 0.55 28.43
CA TYR A 323 -29.32 1.99 28.60
C TYR A 323 -30.12 2.56 27.41
N PHE A 324 -31.22 3.27 27.70
CA PHE A 324 -31.99 4.02 26.71
C PHE A 324 -31.79 5.53 26.97
N ALA A 325 -31.24 6.25 25.99
CA ALA A 325 -31.12 7.71 26.08
C ALA A 325 -32.51 8.36 25.97
N ARG A 326 -32.79 9.32 26.87
CA ARG A 326 -34.07 10.03 26.97
C ARG A 326 -34.12 11.22 25.99
N LYS A 327 -35.24 11.35 25.30
CA LYS A 327 -35.56 12.37 24.28
C LYS A 327 -35.26 13.80 24.78
N SER A 328 -34.31 14.49 24.15
CA SER A 328 -34.13 15.95 24.26
C SER A 328 -35.07 16.66 23.29
N THR A 329 -35.54 17.86 23.67
CA THR A 329 -36.48 18.72 22.93
C THR A 329 -35.98 19.19 21.56
N VAL A 330 -34.73 18.86 21.18
CA VAL A 330 -34.12 19.22 19.90
C VAL A 330 -33.78 17.96 19.09
N GLY A 331 -34.82 17.21 18.69
CA GLY A 331 -34.90 16.44 17.44
C GLY A 331 -33.70 15.63 16.91
N VAL A 332 -32.85 15.01 17.74
CA VAL A 332 -31.83 14.05 17.27
C VAL A 332 -31.89 12.77 18.10
N VAL A 333 -31.98 11.62 17.41
CA VAL A 333 -31.99 10.28 18.03
C VAL A 333 -30.67 9.60 17.67
N GLY A 334 -29.76 9.51 18.64
CA GLY A 334 -28.60 8.63 18.58
C GLY A 334 -28.91 7.33 19.32
N TYR A 335 -28.58 6.19 18.71
CA TYR A 335 -28.71 4.88 19.36
C TYR A 335 -27.32 4.40 19.77
N ILE A 336 -27.11 4.19 21.08
CA ILE A 336 -25.95 3.47 21.59
C ILE A 336 -26.45 2.06 21.93
N VAL A 337 -26.06 1.08 21.14
CA VAL A 337 -26.35 -0.34 21.42
C VAL A 337 -25.13 -0.93 22.10
N ALA A 338 -25.17 -1.02 23.43
CA ALA A 338 -24.23 -1.85 24.19
C ALA A 338 -24.90 -3.22 24.40
N SER A 339 -24.33 -4.27 23.82
CA SER A 339 -24.78 -5.65 24.03
C SER A 339 -23.67 -6.43 24.69
N VAL A 340 -23.95 -7.03 25.85
CA VAL A 340 -23.03 -7.93 26.54
C VAL A 340 -23.55 -9.35 26.34
N PHE A 341 -22.86 -10.14 25.51
CA PHE A 341 -23.21 -11.54 25.27
C PHE A 341 -22.46 -12.48 26.23
N LYS A 342 -23.15 -13.55 26.65
CA LYS A 342 -22.62 -14.50 27.63
C LYS A 342 -21.63 -15.48 27.01
#